data_AF-A0A453SS93-F1
#
_entry.id   AF-A0A453SS93-F1
#
_cell.length_a   1.000
_cell.length_b   1.000
_cell.length_c   1.000
_cell.angle_alpha   90.00
_cell.angle_beta   90.00
_cell.angle_gamma   90.00
#
_symmetry.space_group_name_H-M   'P 1'
#
loop_
_entity.id
_entity.type
_entity.pdbx_description
1 polymer ?
#
loop_
_entity_poly.entity_id
_entity_poly.type
_entity_poly.pdbx_seq_one_letter_code
_entity_poly.pdbx_strand_id
1 'polypeptide(L)'
;MPNSLSQADFTVLQELPEDVRADLFNVIPLHRPIDPTCCTSNVTENKSLKNGGTDDPKNPVICVLPGSSQKWAEQFRVSSSLLLNAIAEQHANSISSQPLSSILEHVASLLPLCPTSGSEEWSDTLSRLSVLLTEYIHLKVDSDIEELYKCFLLLKRFSSASELFLELHNSILPLLQDSITQHYGGTLRL
;
A
#
# COMPACT_ATOMS: atom_id res chain seq x y z
N MET A 1 -24.71 6.78 11.82
CA MET A 1 -23.72 6.91 12.92
C MET A 1 -24.46 7.04 14.25
N PRO A 2 -23.92 6.60 15.40
CA PRO A 2 -22.62 5.92 15.65
C PRO A 2 -22.77 4.38 15.56
N ASN A 3 -21.77 3.55 15.27
CA ASN A 3 -20.35 3.41 15.67
C ASN A 3 -20.12 2.64 16.98
N SER A 4 -19.21 1.65 16.84
CA SER A 4 -18.30 1.11 17.86
C SER A 4 -18.69 -0.21 18.53
N LEU A 5 -18.29 -1.31 17.87
CA LEU A 5 -17.94 -2.58 18.52
C LEU A 5 -16.56 -2.45 19.20
N SER A 6 -16.43 -1.60 20.23
CA SER A 6 -15.21 -1.53 21.06
C SER A 6 -15.46 -1.77 22.54
N GLN A 7 -16.48 -2.57 22.86
CA GLN A 7 -16.68 -3.07 24.22
C GLN A 7 -16.38 -4.57 24.25
N ALA A 8 -15.12 -4.91 24.01
CA ALA A 8 -14.55 -6.05 24.71
C ALA A 8 -14.14 -5.52 26.08
N ASP A 9 -14.96 -5.82 27.08
CA ASP A 9 -14.75 -5.41 28.46
C ASP A 9 -13.43 -6.03 28.96
N PHE A 10 -12.45 -5.19 29.30
CA PHE A 10 -11.15 -5.62 29.82
C PHE A 10 -11.26 -6.40 31.14
N THR A 11 -12.44 -6.40 31.77
CA THR A 11 -12.76 -7.16 32.98
C THR A 11 -12.77 -8.67 32.75
N VAL A 12 -12.98 -9.15 31.52
CA VAL A 12 -12.92 -10.59 31.19
C VAL A 12 -11.50 -11.16 31.37
N LEU A 13 -10.46 -10.32 31.22
CA LEU A 13 -9.07 -10.75 31.42
C LEU A 13 -8.68 -10.85 32.92
N GLN A 14 -9.49 -10.31 33.83
CA GLN A 14 -9.26 -10.43 35.28
C GLN A 14 -9.86 -11.70 35.90
N GLU A 15 -10.74 -12.41 35.20
CA GLU A 15 -11.27 -13.72 35.64
C GLU A 15 -10.37 -14.90 35.26
N LEU A 16 -9.21 -14.64 34.66
CA LEU A 16 -8.28 -15.70 34.29
C LEU A 16 -7.57 -16.27 35.54
N PRO A 17 -7.43 -17.61 35.64
CA PRO A 17 -6.65 -18.26 36.69
C PRO A 17 -5.21 -17.71 36.78
N GLU A 18 -4.68 -17.61 38.00
CA GLU A 18 -3.40 -16.95 38.33
C GLU A 18 -2.21 -17.46 37.48
N ASP A 19 -2.26 -18.73 37.12
CA ASP A 19 -1.31 -19.48 36.29
C ASP A 19 -1.33 -19.09 34.81
N VAL A 20 -2.47 -18.60 34.28
CA VAL A 20 -2.59 -18.14 32.88
C VAL A 20 -2.20 -16.66 32.75
N ARG A 21 -2.47 -15.87 33.79
CA ARG A 21 -2.18 -14.44 33.83
C ARG A 21 -0.66 -14.16 33.85
N ALA A 22 0.10 -14.92 34.63
CA ALA A 22 1.54 -14.74 34.75
C ALA A 22 2.29 -14.99 33.43
N ASP A 23 1.82 -15.95 32.63
CA ASP A 23 2.43 -16.27 31.32
C ASP A 23 2.17 -15.16 30.29
N LEU A 24 0.99 -14.53 30.33
CA LEU A 24 0.64 -13.44 29.42
C LEU A 24 1.45 -12.16 29.69
N PHE A 25 1.69 -11.82 30.97
CA PHE A 25 2.51 -10.65 31.34
C PHE A 25 4.01 -10.83 31.04
N ASN A 26 4.50 -12.07 30.91
CA ASN A 26 5.89 -12.34 30.54
C ASN A 26 6.14 -12.28 29.03
N VAL A 27 5.09 -12.35 28.19
CA VAL A 27 5.21 -12.40 26.72
C VAL A 27 4.89 -11.05 26.05
N ILE A 28 4.23 -10.12 26.73
CA ILE A 28 3.89 -8.82 26.15
C ILE A 28 5.00 -7.80 26.45
N PRO A 29 5.65 -7.19 25.44
CA PRO A 29 6.57 -6.10 25.66
C PRO A 29 5.88 -4.95 26.39
N LEU A 30 6.44 -4.59 27.54
CA LEU A 30 5.99 -3.52 28.42
C LEU A 30 6.06 -2.16 27.70
N HIS A 31 5.05 -1.81 26.91
CA HIS A 31 4.88 -0.45 26.44
C HIS A 31 4.42 0.41 27.61
N ARG A 32 5.43 1.06 28.22
CA ARG A 32 5.44 2.25 29.08
C ARG A 32 4.05 2.72 29.57
N PRO A 33 3.79 2.73 30.89
CA PRO A 33 2.54 3.26 31.42
C PRO A 33 2.53 4.79 31.23
N ILE A 34 1.54 5.28 30.49
CA ILE A 34 1.12 6.68 30.55
C ILE A 34 -0.05 6.70 31.52
N ASP A 35 0.13 7.44 32.60
CA ASP A 35 -0.97 7.88 33.43
C ASP A 35 -0.55 9.15 34.21
N PRO A 36 -1.50 9.93 34.74
CA PRO A 36 -1.92 11.22 34.17
C PRO A 36 -1.72 12.36 35.18
N THR A 37 -1.77 13.65 34.79
CA THR A 37 -2.25 14.81 35.62
C THR A 37 -1.99 16.16 34.92
N CYS A 38 -3.10 16.88 34.67
CA CYS A 38 -3.35 18.32 34.83
C CYS A 38 -2.25 19.38 34.58
N CYS A 39 -2.47 20.17 33.53
CA CYS A 39 -2.49 21.65 33.42
C CYS A 39 -1.37 22.56 33.99
N THR A 40 -0.98 23.49 33.09
CA THR A 40 -0.42 24.86 33.25
C THR A 40 1.05 25.04 33.67
N SER A 41 1.87 25.59 32.75
CA SER A 41 2.32 27.00 32.85
C SER A 41 2.97 27.45 31.53
N ASN A 42 2.78 28.73 31.21
CA ASN A 42 3.14 29.41 29.96
C ASN A 42 4.54 30.06 30.04
N VAL A 43 4.94 30.67 28.90
CA VAL A 43 5.88 31.82 28.74
C VAL A 43 7.33 31.38 28.37
N THR A 44 7.96 31.78 27.26
CA THR A 44 7.72 32.81 26.21
C THR A 44 8.59 32.55 24.96
N GLU A 45 8.02 32.84 23.77
CA GLU A 45 8.56 33.64 22.65
C GLU A 45 9.88 33.25 21.94
N ASN A 46 10.13 33.48 20.63
CA ASN A 46 9.57 34.28 19.53
C ASN A 46 10.36 33.88 18.25
N LYS A 47 9.79 33.67 17.04
CA LYS A 47 9.28 34.68 16.11
C LYS A 47 8.49 34.00 14.98
N SER A 48 7.26 34.48 14.77
CA SER A 48 6.40 34.26 13.61
C SER A 48 6.53 35.46 12.66
N LEU A 49 6.41 35.23 11.35
CA LEU A 49 5.82 36.21 10.45
C LEU A 49 4.60 35.57 9.77
N LYS A 50 3.46 36.23 9.95
CA LYS A 50 2.10 35.86 9.53
C LYS A 50 1.85 36.09 8.04
N ASN A 51 1.05 35.20 7.44
CA ASN A 51 -0.27 35.46 6.81
C ASN A 51 -0.69 34.19 6.05
N GLY A 52 -1.88 33.59 6.14
CA GLY A 52 -3.11 33.79 6.90
C GLY A 52 -4.14 32.75 6.41
N GLY A 53 -5.13 32.39 7.24
CA GLY A 53 -6.38 31.73 6.82
C GLY A 53 -6.55 30.23 7.10
N THR A 54 -7.11 29.92 8.27
CA THR A 54 -8.17 28.91 8.57
C THR A 54 -8.32 27.68 7.65
N ASP A 55 -7.97 26.47 8.11
CA ASP A 55 -8.87 25.49 8.79
C ASP A 55 -8.22 24.09 8.95
N ASP A 56 -8.41 23.50 10.13
CA ASP A 56 -8.36 22.06 10.54
C ASP A 56 -7.17 21.13 10.20
N PRO A 57 -6.49 20.48 11.19
CA PRO A 57 -5.50 19.45 10.94
C PRO A 57 -6.11 18.04 11.04
N LYS A 58 -6.69 17.54 9.95
CA LYS A 58 -6.93 16.10 9.76
C LYS A 58 -6.65 15.69 8.33
N ASN A 59 -5.38 15.47 8.02
CA ASN A 59 -5.00 14.57 6.94
C ASN A 59 -3.54 14.12 7.18
N PRO A 60 -3.20 12.82 7.18
CA PRO A 60 -1.82 12.44 6.94
C PRO A 60 -1.44 13.01 5.59
N VAL A 61 -0.42 13.87 5.57
CA VAL A 61 0.16 14.40 4.34
C VAL A 61 0.73 13.21 3.58
N ILE A 62 -0.05 12.67 2.65
CA ILE A 62 0.46 11.73 1.66
C ILE A 62 1.29 12.59 0.70
N CYS A 63 2.58 12.74 1.00
CA CYS A 63 3.55 13.28 0.06
C CYS A 63 3.71 12.28 -1.08
N VAL A 64 2.77 12.27 -2.03
CA VAL A 64 3.00 11.59 -3.31
C VAL A 64 3.71 12.56 -4.23
N LEU A 65 4.94 12.19 -4.60
CA LEU A 65 5.69 12.86 -5.65
C LEU A 65 4.81 12.90 -6.93
N PRO A 66 4.35 14.08 -7.40
CA PRO A 66 3.32 14.16 -8.45
C PRO A 66 3.79 13.72 -9.85
N GLY A 67 5.08 13.44 -10.03
CA GLY A 67 5.70 13.39 -11.36
C GLY A 67 5.71 12.03 -12.07
N SER A 68 5.67 10.91 -11.33
CA SER A 68 5.77 9.55 -11.92
C SER A 68 4.42 8.85 -12.09
N SER A 69 3.49 9.05 -11.14
CA SER A 69 2.17 8.42 -11.11
C SER A 69 1.31 8.72 -12.35
N GLN A 70 1.49 9.89 -12.99
CA GLN A 70 0.62 10.29 -14.10
C GLN A 70 1.10 9.77 -15.48
N LYS A 71 2.40 9.52 -15.66
CA LYS A 71 2.98 9.17 -16.96
C LYS A 71 2.53 7.81 -17.48
N TRP A 72 2.48 6.80 -16.61
CA TRP A 72 2.07 5.45 -17.02
C TRP A 72 0.58 5.38 -17.36
N ALA A 73 -0.26 6.14 -16.65
CA ALA A 73 -1.70 6.18 -16.91
C ALA A 73 -2.01 6.75 -18.31
N GLU A 74 -1.26 7.76 -18.75
CA GLU A 74 -1.36 8.29 -20.11
C GLU A 74 -0.92 7.25 -21.16
N GLN A 75 0.17 6.52 -20.90
CA GLN A 75 0.66 5.45 -21.77
C GLN A 75 -0.31 4.28 -21.88
N PHE A 76 -1.04 3.98 -20.80
CA PHE A 76 -2.04 2.92 -20.78
C PHE A 76 -3.27 3.31 -21.59
N ARG A 77 -3.71 4.57 -21.49
CA ARG A 77 -4.90 5.10 -22.19
C ARG A 77 -4.79 5.12 -23.71
N VAL A 78 -3.57 5.23 -24.24
CA VAL A 78 -3.32 5.20 -25.69
C VAL A 78 -3.00 3.79 -26.21
N SER A 79 -3.01 2.78 -25.33
CA SER A 79 -2.74 1.40 -25.71
C SER A 79 -3.96 0.76 -26.39
N SER A 80 -3.70 -0.26 -27.20
CA SER A 80 -4.77 -1.08 -27.80
C SER A 80 -5.44 -2.01 -26.78
N SER A 81 -4.92 -2.12 -25.55
CA SER A 81 -5.43 -3.10 -24.59
C SER A 81 -6.57 -2.59 -23.73
N LEU A 82 -7.66 -3.37 -23.70
CA LEU A 82 -8.82 -3.08 -22.86
C LEU A 82 -8.48 -3.10 -21.38
N LEU A 83 -7.62 -4.02 -20.95
CA LEU A 83 -7.17 -4.10 -19.55
C LEU A 83 -6.43 -2.83 -19.14
N LEU A 84 -5.44 -2.41 -19.93
CA LEU A 84 -4.66 -1.21 -19.63
C LEU A 84 -5.52 0.06 -19.63
N ASN A 85 -6.41 0.18 -20.63
CA ASN A 85 -7.34 1.30 -20.71
C ASN A 85 -8.25 1.37 -19.47
N ALA A 86 -8.79 0.24 -19.03
CA ALA A 86 -9.61 0.16 -17.82
C ALA A 86 -8.81 0.53 -16.55
N ILE A 87 -7.55 0.09 -16.43
CA ILE A 87 -6.66 0.47 -15.33
C ILE A 87 -6.40 1.98 -15.32
N ALA A 88 -6.11 2.57 -16.49
CA ALA A 88 -5.90 4.01 -16.63
C ALA A 88 -7.14 4.83 -16.26
N GLU A 89 -8.33 4.33 -16.59
CA GLU A 89 -9.60 4.96 -16.24
C GLU A 89 -9.85 4.91 -14.73
N GLN A 90 -9.56 3.79 -14.06
CA GLN A 90 -9.64 3.71 -12.59
C GLN A 90 -8.71 4.70 -11.90
N HIS A 91 -7.49 4.87 -12.42
CA HIS A 91 -6.56 5.87 -11.91
C HIS A 91 -7.07 7.30 -12.13
N ALA A 92 -7.60 7.61 -13.31
CA ALA A 92 -8.09 8.94 -13.66
C ALA A 92 -9.33 9.38 -12.87
N ASN A 93 -10.19 8.44 -12.49
CA ASN A 93 -11.39 8.70 -11.69
C ASN A 93 -11.10 8.89 -10.20
N SER A 94 -9.85 8.64 -9.78
CA SER A 94 -9.44 8.79 -8.39
C SER A 94 -9.04 10.23 -8.08
N ILE A 95 -9.68 10.82 -7.08
CA ILE A 95 -9.48 12.23 -6.67
C ILE A 95 -8.11 12.40 -5.96
N SER A 96 -7.49 11.32 -5.50
CA SER A 96 -6.16 11.31 -4.89
C SER A 96 -5.25 10.31 -5.59
N SER A 97 -3.93 10.55 -5.55
CA SER A 97 -2.96 9.58 -6.05
C SER A 97 -2.96 8.34 -5.15
N GLN A 98 -3.80 7.37 -5.49
CA GLN A 98 -3.91 6.12 -4.78
C GLN A 98 -2.65 5.25 -4.94
N PRO A 99 -2.34 4.41 -3.93
CA PRO A 99 -1.30 3.42 -4.05
C PRO A 99 -1.65 2.39 -5.14
N LEU A 100 -0.62 1.78 -5.74
CA LEU A 100 -0.80 0.78 -6.77
C LEU A 100 -1.58 -0.44 -6.26
N SER A 101 -1.43 -0.80 -4.98
CA SER A 101 -2.18 -1.89 -4.35
C SER A 101 -3.70 -1.69 -4.48
N SER A 102 -4.20 -0.48 -4.22
CA SER A 102 -5.62 -0.15 -4.39
C SER A 102 -6.07 -0.28 -5.85
N ILE A 103 -5.24 0.11 -6.82
CA ILE A 103 -5.56 -0.06 -8.24
C ILE A 103 -5.62 -1.56 -8.58
N LEU A 104 -4.63 -2.33 -8.12
CA LEU A 104 -4.56 -3.78 -8.32
C LEU A 104 -5.75 -4.51 -7.71
N GLU A 105 -6.28 -4.07 -6.57
CA GLU A 105 -7.51 -4.64 -6.00
C GLU A 105 -8.69 -4.58 -6.98
N HIS A 106 -8.83 -3.49 -7.72
CA HIS A 106 -9.87 -3.33 -8.75
C HIS A 106 -9.57 -4.19 -10.00
N VAL A 107 -8.30 -4.41 -10.32
CA VAL A 107 -7.85 -5.27 -11.44
C VAL A 107 -8.37 -6.70 -11.30
N ALA A 108 -8.65 -7.18 -10.09
CA ALA A 108 -9.28 -8.48 -9.87
C ALA A 108 -10.59 -8.65 -10.67
N SER A 109 -11.38 -7.57 -10.77
CA SER A 109 -12.62 -7.55 -11.55
C SER A 109 -12.39 -7.44 -13.06
N LEU A 110 -11.20 -6.99 -13.47
CA LEU A 110 -10.79 -6.77 -14.86
C LEU A 110 -10.04 -7.97 -15.45
N LEU A 111 -9.78 -9.03 -14.67
CA LEU A 111 -9.14 -10.26 -15.16
C LEU A 111 -9.76 -10.84 -16.44
N PRO A 112 -11.10 -10.81 -16.64
CA PRO A 112 -11.70 -11.27 -17.90
C PRO A 112 -11.31 -10.44 -19.13
N LEU A 113 -10.78 -9.23 -18.94
CA LEU A 113 -10.30 -8.35 -20.02
C LEU A 113 -8.84 -8.64 -20.40
N CYS A 114 -8.19 -9.63 -19.79
CA CYS A 114 -6.83 -9.98 -20.17
C CYS A 114 -6.78 -10.41 -21.65
N PRO A 115 -5.80 -9.91 -22.43
CA PRO A 115 -5.59 -10.36 -23.80
C PRO A 115 -5.34 -11.87 -23.85
N THR A 116 -5.58 -12.47 -25.02
CA THR A 116 -5.28 -13.88 -25.24
C THR A 116 -3.78 -14.08 -25.41
N SER A 117 -3.24 -15.15 -24.81
CA SER A 117 -1.83 -15.54 -24.91
C SER A 117 -1.38 -15.64 -26.37
N GLY A 118 -0.21 -15.07 -26.68
CA GLY A 118 0.38 -15.05 -28.02
C GLY A 118 -0.13 -13.95 -28.97
N SER A 119 -1.06 -13.11 -28.55
CA SER A 119 -1.47 -11.93 -29.33
C SER A 119 -0.44 -10.79 -29.25
N GLU A 120 -0.46 -9.86 -30.21
CA GLU A 120 0.36 -8.64 -30.14
C GLU A 120 0.00 -7.81 -28.88
N GLU A 121 -1.30 -7.70 -28.60
CA GLU A 121 -1.83 -7.03 -27.41
C GLU A 121 -1.29 -7.65 -26.10
N TRP A 122 -1.11 -8.97 -26.05
CA TRP A 122 -0.51 -9.65 -24.90
C TRP A 122 0.88 -9.11 -24.59
N SER A 123 1.75 -9.10 -25.60
CA SER A 123 3.14 -8.69 -25.43
C SER A 123 3.27 -7.20 -25.05
N ASP A 124 2.47 -6.33 -25.67
CA ASP A 124 2.44 -4.90 -25.35
C ASP A 124 1.92 -4.68 -23.93
N THR A 125 0.85 -5.39 -23.55
CA THR A 125 0.26 -5.32 -22.20
C THR A 125 1.24 -5.76 -21.13
N LEU A 126 1.87 -6.93 -21.34
CA LEU A 126 2.88 -7.48 -20.44
C LEU A 126 4.06 -6.52 -20.30
N SER A 127 4.59 -5.99 -21.41
CA SER A 127 5.71 -5.04 -21.40
C SER A 127 5.37 -3.77 -20.61
N ARG A 128 4.19 -3.19 -20.84
CA ARG A 128 3.76 -1.96 -20.15
C ARG A 128 3.55 -2.17 -18.65
N LEU A 129 2.92 -3.28 -18.26
CA LEU A 129 2.76 -3.64 -16.84
C LEU A 129 4.12 -3.93 -16.18
N SER A 130 5.03 -4.61 -16.88
CA SER A 130 6.38 -4.90 -16.39
C SER A 130 7.18 -3.62 -16.13
N VAL A 131 7.12 -2.65 -17.05
CA VAL A 131 7.77 -1.34 -16.86
C VAL A 131 7.17 -0.60 -15.66
N LEU A 132 5.83 -0.57 -15.54
CA LEU A 132 5.16 0.05 -14.41
C LEU A 132 5.62 -0.55 -13.07
N LEU A 133 5.59 -1.88 -12.95
CA LEU A 133 5.99 -2.55 -11.71
C LEU A 133 7.48 -2.36 -11.41
N THR A 134 8.33 -2.37 -12.44
CA THR A 134 9.76 -2.09 -12.31
C THR A 134 9.99 -0.71 -11.74
N GLU A 135 9.38 0.33 -12.31
CA GLU A 135 9.49 1.70 -11.80
C GLU A 135 8.93 1.82 -10.38
N TYR A 136 7.81 1.14 -10.10
CA TYR A 136 7.17 1.17 -8.79
C TYR A 136 8.03 0.51 -7.71
N ILE A 137 8.71 -0.61 -8.02
CA ILE A 137 9.68 -1.25 -7.11
C ILE A 137 10.76 -0.24 -6.72
N HIS A 138 11.42 0.37 -7.70
CA HIS A 138 12.50 1.32 -7.41
C HIS A 138 12.00 2.55 -6.62
N LEU A 139 10.77 3.00 -6.89
CA LEU A 139 10.19 4.13 -6.17
C LEU A 139 9.87 3.79 -4.71
N LYS A 140 9.42 2.56 -4.44
CA LYS A 140 8.83 2.19 -3.15
C LYS A 140 9.73 1.36 -2.26
N VAL A 141 10.77 0.72 -2.80
CA VAL A 141 11.64 -0.21 -2.05
C VAL A 141 12.23 0.44 -0.80
N ASP A 142 12.63 1.71 -0.86
CA ASP A 142 13.20 2.43 0.29
C ASP A 142 12.14 3.06 1.20
N SER A 143 11.01 3.47 0.64
CA SER A 143 10.04 4.32 1.35
C SER A 143 8.93 3.54 2.03
N ASP A 144 8.51 2.42 1.43
CA ASP A 144 7.22 1.79 1.73
C ASP A 144 7.19 0.36 1.17
N ILE A 145 7.97 -0.52 1.82
CA ILE A 145 8.04 -1.95 1.47
C ILE A 145 6.73 -2.69 1.72
N GLU A 146 5.89 -2.23 2.66
CA GLU A 146 4.58 -2.84 2.93
C GLU A 146 3.65 -2.70 1.72
N GLU A 147 3.67 -1.55 1.06
CA GLU A 147 2.94 -1.33 -0.18
C GLU A 147 3.41 -2.25 -1.31
N LEU A 148 4.73 -2.47 -1.45
CA LEU A 148 5.25 -3.47 -2.39
C LEU A 148 4.76 -4.87 -2.03
N TYR A 149 4.86 -5.26 -0.75
CA TYR A 149 4.40 -6.56 -0.29
C TYR A 149 2.91 -6.80 -0.64
N LYS A 150 2.04 -5.81 -0.41
CA LYS A 150 0.62 -5.88 -0.79
C LYS A 150 0.43 -6.04 -2.30
N CYS A 151 1.14 -5.25 -3.11
CA CYS A 151 1.08 -5.36 -4.57
C CYS A 151 1.45 -6.76 -5.05
N PHE A 152 2.55 -7.33 -4.54
CA PHE A 152 3.03 -8.63 -4.97
C PHE A 152 2.19 -9.80 -4.45
N LEU A 153 1.56 -9.69 -3.28
CA LEU A 153 0.53 -10.64 -2.85
C LEU A 153 -0.68 -10.63 -3.79
N LEU A 154 -1.14 -9.44 -4.22
CA LEU A 154 -2.24 -9.33 -5.17
C LEU A 154 -1.85 -9.93 -6.53
N LEU A 155 -0.64 -9.66 -7.03
CA LEU A 155 -0.13 -10.26 -8.26
C LEU A 155 -0.05 -11.79 -8.18
N LYS A 156 0.46 -12.33 -7.06
CA LYS A 156 0.48 -13.78 -6.81
C LYS A 156 -0.92 -14.38 -6.75
N ARG A 157 -1.91 -13.64 -6.24
CA ARG A 157 -3.30 -14.07 -6.31
C ARG A 157 -3.79 -14.12 -7.76
N PHE A 158 -3.50 -13.10 -8.56
CA PHE A 158 -3.91 -13.03 -9.97
C PHE A 158 -3.23 -14.07 -10.84
N SER A 159 -2.01 -14.48 -10.53
CA SER A 159 -1.29 -15.52 -11.27
C SER A 159 -1.98 -16.88 -11.24
N SER A 160 -2.88 -17.13 -10.27
CA SER A 160 -3.68 -18.37 -10.25
C SER A 160 -4.89 -18.32 -11.19
N ALA A 161 -5.28 -17.11 -11.63
CA ALA A 161 -6.49 -16.87 -12.42
C ALA A 161 -6.20 -16.32 -13.84
N SER A 162 -4.98 -15.85 -14.12
CA SER A 162 -4.60 -15.29 -15.41
C SER A 162 -3.15 -15.64 -15.75
N GLU A 163 -2.98 -16.23 -16.94
CA GLU A 163 -1.67 -16.53 -17.52
C GLU A 163 -0.81 -15.25 -17.69
N LEU A 164 -1.44 -14.10 -17.99
CA LEU A 164 -0.74 -12.83 -18.17
C LEU A 164 -0.10 -12.40 -16.86
N PHE A 165 -0.86 -12.45 -15.77
CA PHE A 165 -0.38 -12.10 -14.44
C PHE A 165 0.60 -13.12 -13.89
N LEU A 166 0.51 -14.39 -14.29
CA LEU A 166 1.52 -15.40 -13.98
C LEU A 166 2.85 -15.07 -14.65
N GLU A 167 2.85 -14.76 -15.93
CA GLU A 167 4.07 -14.37 -16.66
C GLU A 167 4.65 -13.05 -16.12
N LEU A 168 3.80 -12.07 -15.83
CA LEU A 168 4.20 -10.81 -15.21
C LEU A 168 4.83 -11.01 -13.82
N HIS A 169 4.19 -11.82 -12.97
CA HIS A 169 4.71 -12.12 -11.65
C HIS A 169 6.07 -12.82 -11.74
N ASN A 170 6.21 -13.82 -12.60
CA ASN A 170 7.45 -14.58 -12.74
C ASN A 170 8.60 -13.75 -13.33
N SER A 171 8.30 -12.79 -14.21
CA SER A 171 9.32 -11.91 -14.80
C SER A 171 9.81 -10.83 -13.83
N ILE A 172 8.93 -10.29 -12.99
CA ILE A 172 9.26 -9.18 -12.09
C ILE A 172 9.74 -9.64 -10.70
N LEU A 173 9.33 -10.83 -10.24
CA LEU A 173 9.71 -11.33 -8.92
C LEU A 173 11.23 -11.33 -8.66
N PRO A 174 12.11 -11.77 -9.60
CA PRO A 174 13.55 -11.73 -9.38
C PRO A 174 14.06 -10.31 -9.10
N LEU A 175 13.59 -9.31 -9.86
CA LEU A 175 13.95 -7.91 -9.67
C LEU A 175 13.55 -7.40 -8.28
N LEU A 176 12.35 -7.76 -7.81
CA LEU A 176 11.92 -7.41 -6.47
C LEU A 176 12.83 -8.03 -5.40
N GLN A 177 13.14 -9.33 -5.53
CA GLN A 177 13.99 -10.04 -4.56
C GLN A 177 15.41 -9.46 -4.53
N ASP A 178 15.97 -9.13 -5.69
CA ASP A 178 17.28 -8.49 -5.81
C ASP A 178 17.27 -7.11 -5.13
N SER A 179 16.24 -6.30 -5.39
CA SER A 179 16.06 -4.99 -4.76
C SER A 179 15.95 -5.11 -3.24
N ILE A 180 15.18 -6.06 -2.73
CA ILE A 180 15.01 -6.25 -1.27
C ILE A 180 16.30 -6.80 -0.64
N THR A 181 16.99 -7.70 -1.34
CA THR A 181 18.29 -8.21 -0.88
C THR A 181 19.33 -7.10 -0.79
N GLN A 182 19.36 -6.20 -1.78
CA GLN A 182 20.29 -5.07 -1.79
C GLN A 182 19.99 -4.04 -0.70
N HIS A 183 18.71 -3.72 -0.46
CA HIS A 183 18.32 -2.67 0.49
C HIS A 183 18.21 -3.18 1.94
N TYR A 184 17.86 -4.46 2.15
CA TYR A 184 17.54 -5.01 3.48
C TYR A 184 18.34 -6.27 3.84
N GLY A 185 19.12 -6.85 2.92
CA GLY A 185 19.95 -8.02 3.19
C GLY A 185 19.20 -9.35 3.33
N GLY A 186 17.95 -9.44 2.84
CA GLY A 186 17.12 -10.63 2.94
C GLY A 186 16.16 -10.81 1.77
N THR A 187 15.36 -11.87 1.81
CA THR A 187 14.36 -12.19 0.77
C THR A 187 12.94 -11.91 1.26
N LEU A 188 12.08 -11.40 0.38
CA LEU A 188 10.66 -11.21 0.69
C LEU A 188 9.90 -12.53 0.54
N ARG A 189 9.16 -12.93 1.57
CA ARG A 189 8.32 -14.14 1.54
C ARG A 189 6.89 -13.76 1.15
N LEU A 190 6.54 -14.03 -0.12
CA LEU A 190 5.21 -13.82 -0.70
C LEU A 190 4.34 -15.08 -0.64
#